data_AF-A0A7K1B5X8-F1
#
_entry.id   AF-A0A7K1B5X8-F1
#
_cell.length_a   1.000
_cell.length_b   1.000
_cell.length_c   1.000
_cell.angle_alpha   90.00
_cell.angle_beta   90.00
_cell.angle_gamma   90.00
#
_symmetry.space_group_name_H-M   'P 1'
#
loop_
_entity.id
_entity.type
_entity.pdbx_description
1 polymer ?
#
loop_
_entity_poly.entity_id
_entity_poly.type
_entity_poly.pdbx_seq_one_letter_code
_entity_poly.pdbx_strand_id
1 'polypeptide(L)'
;MPLDPHDRHALPARRRLPRRGRHGHQDRAHGTPPRRGTGVPRPFGHRGRGRCLRALGPPRGHRDRAPSVTARASVGGTLVLVATPIGNLGDLPPRAVEVLRGVALVCCEDTRRTGKLLHHAGVSARMAVANEHTEAARVAEVVELLGAGHDVALVTDAGTPGISDPGERLVRAVVDAGFAVSAVPGPAALVMALVVSGLDTTRFVFEGFLPRSGGERTSRLAEVAAERRTVVLYEAPHRVVRTVADLRDTCGPDRRVALARELTKLHEEVWRGTLDEAAAHLDATEPRGEYVIVLAGAARVVATTDDDAIRAALRDELEAGATRRDAVATVTAELGVARRRVYDLATALPRPTTGPDRPDRPDSPGSPGSPDSPDSPDMDDHGR
;
A
#
# COMPACT_ATOMS: atom_id res chain seq x y z
N MET A 1 -57.83 22.69 -33.20
CA MET A 1 -59.24 22.74 -32.75
C MET A 1 -59.88 21.39 -33.06
N PRO A 2 -60.58 20.72 -32.14
CA PRO A 2 -60.41 20.63 -30.67
C PRO A 2 -60.56 19.17 -30.12
N LEU A 3 -59.98 18.84 -28.95
CA LEU A 3 -60.58 18.46 -27.63
C LEU A 3 -61.36 17.10 -27.61
N ASP A 4 -60.95 16.05 -26.86
CA ASP A 4 -61.08 15.75 -25.40
C ASP A 4 -62.52 15.31 -24.98
N PRO A 5 -62.90 14.83 -23.77
CA PRO A 5 -62.38 13.87 -22.74
C PRO A 5 -63.46 12.83 -22.24
N HIS A 6 -63.12 12.03 -21.19
CA HIS A 6 -63.96 11.22 -20.24
C HIS A 6 -64.08 9.71 -20.56
N ASP A 7 -63.79 8.74 -19.68
CA ASP A 7 -64.18 8.49 -18.26
C ASP A 7 -62.96 8.08 -17.38
N ARG A 8 -62.71 8.49 -16.13
CA ARG A 8 -63.44 8.52 -14.83
C ARG A 8 -63.77 7.17 -14.15
N HIS A 9 -63.00 6.92 -13.07
CA HIS A 9 -63.30 6.22 -11.79
C HIS A 9 -63.56 4.70 -11.75
N ALA A 10 -62.76 3.96 -10.96
CA ALA A 10 -63.18 3.42 -9.64
C ALA A 10 -62.13 2.45 -9.02
N LEU A 11 -61.82 2.67 -7.74
CA LEU A 11 -61.17 1.70 -6.82
C LEU A 11 -62.24 0.81 -6.15
N PRO A 12 -61.87 -0.42 -5.73
CA PRO A 12 -62.25 -0.89 -4.38
C PRO A 12 -61.12 -1.74 -3.74
N ALA A 13 -61.10 -2.14 -2.47
CA ALA A 13 -61.63 -1.65 -1.20
C ALA A 13 -60.89 -2.50 -0.12
N ARG A 14 -60.55 -1.88 1.01
CA ARG A 14 -59.88 -2.51 2.16
C ARG A 14 -60.82 -3.52 2.85
N ARG A 15 -60.30 -4.66 3.31
CA ARG A 15 -60.95 -5.49 4.34
C ARG A 15 -60.16 -5.44 5.66
N ARG A 16 -60.88 -5.10 6.73
CA ARG A 16 -60.43 -5.04 8.13
C ARG A 16 -60.71 -6.37 8.85
N LEU A 17 -59.84 -6.61 9.84
CA LEU A 17 -59.80 -7.58 10.95
C LEU A 17 -61.14 -8.00 11.60
N PRO A 18 -61.09 -9.05 12.42
CA PRO A 18 -61.72 -9.00 13.74
C PRO A 18 -60.74 -9.25 14.91
N ARG A 19 -60.99 -8.50 15.99
CA ARG A 19 -60.42 -8.65 17.34
C ARG A 19 -61.24 -9.66 18.17
N ARG A 20 -60.60 -10.29 19.17
CA ARG A 20 -61.11 -10.71 20.51
C ARG A 20 -59.88 -11.25 21.27
N GLY A 21 -59.66 -11.09 22.58
CA GLY A 21 -60.40 -10.53 23.70
C GLY A 21 -59.47 -10.50 24.95
N ARG A 22 -59.89 -9.76 25.98
CA ARG A 22 -59.17 -9.43 27.22
C ARG A 22 -59.12 -10.59 28.25
N HIS A 23 -58.14 -10.52 29.15
CA HIS A 23 -58.13 -10.74 30.62
C HIS A 23 -56.69 -11.19 31.00
N GLY A 24 -56.02 -10.82 32.08
CA GLY A 24 -56.34 -10.04 33.28
C GLY A 24 -55.47 -10.58 34.44
N HIS A 25 -54.73 -9.69 35.11
CA HIS A 25 -54.28 -9.73 36.51
C HIS A 25 -53.10 -10.59 37.04
N GLN A 26 -52.21 -9.86 37.77
CA GLN A 26 -51.59 -10.16 39.10
C GLN A 26 -50.49 -11.24 39.18
N ASP A 27 -49.46 -11.23 40.03
CA ASP A 27 -48.85 -10.27 40.98
C ASP A 27 -47.54 -10.95 41.50
N ARG A 28 -46.50 -10.17 41.87
CA ARG A 28 -45.42 -10.48 42.87
C ARG A 28 -44.48 -11.69 42.63
N ALA A 29 -43.28 -11.86 43.19
CA ALA A 29 -42.24 -11.07 43.85
C ALA A 29 -41.09 -12.07 44.17
N HIS A 30 -39.88 -11.56 44.47
CA HIS A 30 -38.73 -12.21 45.14
C HIS A 30 -37.71 -13.01 44.31
N GLY A 31 -36.44 -12.60 44.45
CA GLY A 31 -35.27 -13.33 43.94
C GLY A 31 -33.97 -12.52 44.02
N THR A 32 -33.52 -12.23 45.24
CA THR A 32 -32.22 -11.62 45.59
C THR A 32 -31.03 -12.40 44.99
N PRO A 33 -29.93 -11.75 44.53
CA PRO A 33 -28.70 -12.44 44.16
C PRO A 33 -27.74 -12.60 45.36
N PRO A 34 -27.04 -13.73 45.54
CA PRO A 34 -25.99 -13.83 46.56
C PRO A 34 -24.64 -13.29 46.06
N ARG A 35 -23.92 -12.67 46.99
CA ARG A 35 -22.59 -12.05 46.84
C ARG A 35 -21.46 -13.06 47.05
N ARG A 36 -20.35 -12.79 46.35
CA ARG A 36 -18.90 -12.95 46.66
C ARG A 36 -18.46 -14.08 47.61
N GLY A 37 -17.58 -14.95 47.08
CA GLY A 37 -16.64 -15.78 47.84
C GLY A 37 -15.21 -15.57 47.34
N THR A 38 -14.32 -15.20 48.26
CA THR A 38 -12.89 -14.96 48.13
C THR A 38 -12.11 -16.27 48.02
N GLY A 39 -11.18 -16.37 47.06
CA GLY A 39 -10.28 -17.52 46.94
C GLY A 39 -8.99 -17.15 46.22
N VAL A 40 -7.89 -17.07 46.98
CA VAL A 40 -6.52 -16.81 46.53
C VAL A 40 -5.98 -18.01 45.73
N PRO A 41 -5.31 -17.83 44.57
CA PRO A 41 -4.51 -18.90 43.98
C PRO A 41 -3.07 -18.88 44.53
N ARG A 42 -2.60 -20.05 44.99
CA ARG A 42 -1.21 -20.33 45.36
C ARG A 42 -0.31 -20.41 44.11
N PRO A 43 0.97 -20.00 44.17
CA PRO A 43 1.87 -20.05 43.02
C PRO A 43 2.47 -21.46 42.82
N PHE A 44 2.52 -21.91 41.57
CA PHE A 44 3.34 -23.04 41.14
C PHE A 44 4.80 -22.60 40.95
N GLY A 45 5.71 -23.47 41.38
CA GLY A 45 7.15 -23.22 41.49
C GLY A 45 7.92 -23.15 40.17
N HIS A 46 9.09 -22.53 40.29
CA HIS A 46 10.12 -22.27 39.28
C HIS A 46 10.61 -23.48 38.49
N ARG A 47 10.95 -23.25 37.21
CA ARG A 47 12.32 -23.36 36.65
C ARG A 47 12.36 -22.88 35.19
N GLY A 48 13.12 -21.82 34.93
CA GLY A 48 13.41 -21.33 33.58
C GLY A 48 14.20 -20.03 33.64
N ARG A 49 15.51 -20.10 33.46
CA ARG A 49 16.42 -18.94 33.45
C ARG A 49 16.18 -18.11 32.19
N GLY A 50 15.88 -16.83 32.34
CA GLY A 50 15.77 -15.88 31.22
C GLY A 50 15.67 -14.44 31.73
N ARG A 51 16.74 -13.67 31.51
CA ARG A 51 17.00 -12.26 31.87
C ARG A 51 15.77 -11.38 32.16
N CYS A 52 15.64 -10.92 33.41
CA CYS A 52 14.75 -9.81 33.77
C CYS A 52 15.27 -8.49 33.17
N LEU A 53 14.46 -7.84 32.35
CA LEU A 53 14.63 -6.43 31.98
C LEU A 53 14.49 -5.57 33.24
N ARG A 54 15.51 -4.76 33.52
CA ARG A 54 15.52 -3.82 34.64
C ARG A 54 14.54 -2.69 34.31
N ALA A 55 13.53 -2.48 35.17
CA ALA A 55 12.68 -1.29 35.10
C ALA A 55 13.55 -0.04 35.32
N LEU A 56 13.49 0.91 34.40
CA LEU A 56 14.07 2.24 34.57
C LEU A 56 13.27 2.96 35.66
N GLY A 57 13.96 3.36 36.74
CA GLY A 57 13.36 4.17 37.79
C GLY A 57 12.96 5.57 37.29
N PRO A 58 12.14 6.32 38.05
CA PRO A 58 11.64 7.61 37.60
C PRO A 58 12.79 8.61 37.46
N PRO A 59 12.81 9.46 36.42
CA PRO A 59 13.86 10.44 36.24
C PRO A 59 13.75 11.51 37.34
N ARG A 60 14.87 11.74 38.04
CA ARG A 60 15.01 12.90 38.93
C ARG A 60 15.13 14.15 38.07
N GLY A 61 14.45 15.21 38.51
CA GLY A 61 14.23 16.44 37.76
C GLY A 61 15.50 17.01 37.13
N HIS A 62 15.51 16.97 35.81
CA HIS A 62 16.31 17.85 34.98
C HIS A 62 15.35 18.46 33.96
N ARG A 63 15.40 19.78 33.77
CA ARG A 63 14.52 20.48 32.83
C ARG A 63 14.80 19.93 31.42
N ASP A 64 13.87 19.14 30.90
CA ASP A 64 13.93 18.58 29.55
C ASP A 64 13.89 19.71 28.52
N ARG A 65 15.06 20.11 28.02
CA ARG A 65 15.17 20.62 26.65
C ARG A 65 15.17 19.39 25.74
N ALA A 66 14.08 19.22 25.00
CA ALA A 66 13.98 18.26 23.91
C ALA A 66 15.18 18.40 22.94
N PRO A 67 15.63 17.31 22.30
CA PRO A 67 16.80 17.34 21.44
C PRO A 67 16.54 18.26 20.25
N SER A 68 17.23 19.40 20.21
CA SER A 68 17.25 20.27 19.04
C SER A 68 17.97 19.54 17.92
N VAL A 69 17.23 19.09 16.91
CA VAL A 69 17.79 18.97 15.57
C VAL A 69 18.40 20.33 15.27
N THR A 70 19.72 20.39 15.10
CA THR A 70 20.44 21.59 14.69
C THR A 70 19.95 22.03 13.32
N ALA A 71 18.83 22.75 13.32
CA ALA A 71 18.40 23.56 12.21
C ALA A 71 19.50 24.61 12.01
N ARG A 72 20.11 24.64 10.83
CA ARG A 72 20.73 25.87 10.35
C ARG A 72 19.66 26.95 10.52
N ALA A 73 19.96 28.01 11.26
CA ALA A 73 19.07 29.16 11.33
C ALA A 73 18.90 29.69 9.91
N SER A 74 17.80 29.32 9.25
CA SER A 74 17.36 29.99 8.05
C SER A 74 17.08 31.44 8.44
N VAL A 75 17.55 32.39 7.66
CA VAL A 75 17.35 33.83 7.91
C VAL A 75 15.87 34.24 7.69
N GLY A 76 14.95 33.29 7.57
CA GLY A 76 13.51 33.47 7.34
C GLY A 76 12.69 32.31 7.91
N GLY A 77 11.36 32.45 7.83
CA GLY A 77 10.37 31.49 8.30
C GLY A 77 10.29 30.22 7.44
N THR A 78 9.41 29.31 7.85
CA THR A 78 9.21 27.98 7.23
C THR A 78 7.77 27.80 6.76
N LEU A 79 7.61 27.24 5.55
CA LEU A 79 6.32 26.66 5.13
C LEU A 79 6.19 25.26 5.74
N VAL A 80 5.19 25.05 6.59
CA VAL A 80 4.95 23.76 7.26
C VAL A 80 3.70 23.10 6.72
N LEU A 81 3.85 21.94 6.07
CA LEU A 81 2.73 21.11 5.64
C LEU A 81 2.20 20.34 6.85
N VAL A 82 0.92 20.50 7.17
CA VAL A 82 0.31 19.89 8.34
C VAL A 82 -0.78 18.93 7.89
N ALA A 83 -0.54 17.63 8.10
CA ALA A 83 -1.54 16.62 7.80
C ALA A 83 -2.75 16.75 8.74
N THR A 84 -3.95 16.69 8.17
CA THR A 84 -5.23 16.80 8.88
C THR A 84 -5.93 15.44 8.97
N PRO A 85 -6.86 15.24 9.93
CA PRO A 85 -7.62 14.01 10.02
C PRO A 85 -8.40 13.64 8.76
N ILE A 86 -8.49 12.33 8.47
CA ILE A 86 -9.25 11.80 7.32
C ILE A 86 -10.69 11.38 7.68
N GLY A 87 -11.12 11.60 8.92
CA GLY A 87 -12.46 11.24 9.38
C GLY A 87 -12.67 11.40 10.88
N ASN A 88 -11.67 11.02 11.69
CA ASN A 88 -11.72 11.14 13.15
C ASN A 88 -10.88 12.32 13.66
N LEU A 89 -11.52 13.30 14.29
CA LEU A 89 -10.83 14.48 14.82
C LEU A 89 -9.74 14.14 15.88
N GLY A 90 -9.84 12.97 16.52
CA GLY A 90 -8.82 12.47 17.45
C GLY A 90 -7.47 12.11 16.79
N ASP A 91 -7.43 12.02 15.45
CA ASP A 91 -6.21 11.71 14.70
C ASP A 91 -5.36 12.95 14.41
N LEU A 92 -5.75 14.13 14.90
CA LEU A 92 -4.94 15.35 14.79
C LEU A 92 -3.78 15.28 15.80
N PRO A 93 -2.51 15.19 15.36
CA PRO A 93 -1.41 15.01 16.30
C PRO A 93 -1.17 16.29 17.12
N PRO A 94 -0.73 16.18 18.40
CA PRO A 94 -0.46 17.35 19.24
C PRO A 94 0.49 18.37 18.60
N ARG A 95 1.52 17.91 17.88
CA ARG A 95 2.45 18.77 17.15
C ARG A 95 1.78 19.58 16.03
N ALA A 96 0.75 19.04 15.38
CA ALA A 96 -0.02 19.82 14.40
C ALA A 96 -0.75 20.99 15.07
N VAL A 97 -1.33 20.76 16.25
CA VAL A 97 -1.99 21.81 17.04
C VAL A 97 -1.00 22.89 17.46
N GLU A 98 0.19 22.51 17.91
CA GLU A 98 1.26 23.45 18.27
C GLU A 98 1.68 24.33 17.09
N VAL A 99 1.92 23.74 15.91
CA VAL A 99 2.26 24.47 14.68
C VAL A 99 1.12 25.42 14.30
N LEU A 100 -0.13 24.93 14.22
CA LEU A 100 -1.28 25.73 13.81
C LEU A 100 -1.57 26.92 14.74
N ARG A 101 -1.16 26.85 16.02
CA ARG A 101 -1.23 27.98 16.96
C ARG A 101 -0.13 29.03 16.76
N GLY A 102 1.03 28.63 16.23
CA GLY A 102 2.21 29.48 16.15
C GLY A 102 2.43 30.18 14.81
N VAL A 103 1.78 29.72 13.74
CA VAL A 103 1.94 30.29 12.39
C VAL A 103 1.19 31.63 12.22
N ALA A 104 1.73 32.50 11.37
CA ALA A 104 1.09 33.78 11.04
C ALA A 104 -0.11 33.61 10.07
N LEU A 105 -0.11 32.52 9.31
CA LEU A 105 -1.14 32.20 8.34
C LEU A 105 -1.33 30.69 8.20
N VAL A 106 -2.59 30.26 8.12
CA VAL A 106 -2.99 28.91 7.70
C VAL A 106 -3.57 29.00 6.29
N CYS A 107 -2.81 28.54 5.30
CA CYS A 107 -3.31 28.29 3.95
C CYS A 107 -4.12 26.98 3.97
N CYS A 108 -5.38 27.04 3.55
CA CYS A 108 -6.27 25.89 3.55
C CYS A 108 -7.14 25.80 2.29
N GLU A 109 -7.56 24.60 1.94
CA GLU A 109 -8.44 24.36 0.80
C GLU A 109 -9.86 24.95 1.01
N ASP A 110 -10.50 24.61 2.13
CA ASP A 110 -11.80 25.17 2.55
C ASP A 110 -11.73 25.71 4.00
N THR A 111 -11.87 27.03 4.15
CA THR A 111 -11.86 27.72 5.45
C THR A 111 -12.97 27.29 6.39
N ARG A 112 -14.09 26.78 5.88
CA ARG A 112 -15.22 26.29 6.69
C ARG A 112 -14.89 24.93 7.31
N ARG A 113 -14.22 24.05 6.56
CA ARG A 113 -13.76 22.74 7.07
C ARG A 113 -12.61 22.92 8.05
N THR A 114 -11.57 23.65 7.64
CA THR A 114 -10.43 23.95 8.53
C THR A 114 -10.87 24.73 9.77
N GLY A 115 -11.83 25.66 9.65
CA GLY A 115 -12.37 26.38 10.80
C GLY A 115 -12.99 25.47 11.87
N LYS A 116 -13.69 24.40 11.47
CA LYS A 116 -14.21 23.40 12.42
C LYS A 116 -13.09 22.60 13.10
N LEU A 117 -12.05 22.24 12.34
CA LEU A 117 -10.86 21.56 12.88
C LEU A 117 -10.14 22.43 13.91
N LEU A 118 -9.89 23.70 13.58
CA LEU A 118 -9.23 24.66 14.48
C LEU A 118 -10.08 24.91 15.73
N HIS A 119 -11.40 25.03 15.58
CA HIS A 119 -12.32 25.16 16.71
C HIS A 119 -12.24 23.94 17.64
N HIS A 120 -12.28 22.72 17.09
CA HIS A 120 -12.14 21.50 17.88
C HIS A 120 -10.79 21.44 18.62
N ALA A 121 -9.71 21.88 17.97
CA ALA A 121 -8.37 21.90 18.55
C ALA A 121 -8.11 23.08 19.51
N GLY A 122 -9.08 23.99 19.71
CA GLY A 122 -8.90 25.20 20.51
C GLY A 122 -7.81 26.11 19.94
N VAL A 123 -7.76 26.26 18.62
CA VAL A 123 -6.80 27.10 17.89
C VAL A 123 -7.53 28.26 17.25
N SER A 124 -6.97 29.46 17.40
CA SER A 124 -7.36 30.64 16.65
C SER A 124 -6.21 31.00 15.72
N ALA A 125 -6.46 31.04 14.41
CA ALA A 125 -5.46 31.37 13.42
C ALA A 125 -6.09 32.15 12.26
N ARG A 126 -5.31 33.03 11.65
CA ARG A 126 -5.67 33.67 10.38
C ARG A 126 -5.65 32.62 9.28
N MET A 127 -6.71 32.53 8.47
CA MET A 127 -6.79 31.59 7.36
C MET A 127 -6.85 32.30 6.00
N ALA A 128 -6.30 31.66 4.97
CA ALA A 128 -6.47 32.05 3.58
C ALA A 128 -6.73 30.83 2.69
N VAL A 129 -7.58 31.00 1.68
CA VAL A 129 -7.92 29.92 0.74
C VAL A 129 -6.78 29.67 -0.24
N ALA A 130 -6.26 28.45 -0.25
CA ALA A 130 -5.23 27.93 -1.14
C ALA A 130 -5.68 26.58 -1.73
N ASN A 131 -6.60 26.62 -2.70
CA ASN A 131 -7.03 25.44 -3.44
C ASN A 131 -6.36 25.40 -4.83
N GLU A 132 -6.66 24.38 -5.64
CA GLU A 132 -6.03 24.16 -6.96
C GLU A 132 -6.06 25.38 -7.90
N HIS A 133 -7.08 26.24 -7.75
CA HIS A 133 -7.25 27.45 -8.56
C HIS A 133 -6.67 28.71 -7.91
N THR A 134 -6.55 28.76 -6.59
CA THR A 134 -6.12 29.97 -5.85
C THR A 134 -4.70 29.90 -5.31
N GLU A 135 -4.07 28.73 -5.32
CA GLU A 135 -2.74 28.48 -4.77
C GLU A 135 -1.69 29.45 -5.32
N ALA A 136 -1.67 29.66 -6.65
CA ALA A 136 -0.74 30.59 -7.30
C ALA A 136 -0.89 32.04 -6.79
N ALA A 137 -2.12 32.46 -6.47
CA ALA A 137 -2.39 33.80 -5.96
C ALA A 137 -1.95 33.98 -4.49
N ARG A 138 -1.64 32.89 -3.77
CA ARG A 138 -1.13 32.94 -2.39
C ARG A 138 0.39 33.00 -2.31
N VAL A 139 1.10 32.65 -3.38
CA VAL A 139 2.57 32.57 -3.40
C VAL A 139 3.22 33.86 -2.89
N ALA A 140 2.82 35.02 -3.41
CA ALA A 140 3.43 36.29 -3.02
C ALA A 140 3.28 36.59 -1.52
N GLU A 141 2.07 36.40 -0.97
CA GLU A 141 1.79 36.61 0.45
C GLU A 141 2.59 35.64 1.34
N VAL A 142 2.67 34.36 0.94
CA VAL A 142 3.42 33.36 1.70
C VAL A 142 4.92 33.68 1.69
N VAL A 143 5.50 33.97 0.53
CA VAL A 143 6.92 34.33 0.40
C VAL A 143 7.26 35.59 1.20
N GLU A 144 6.37 36.60 1.21
CA GLU A 144 6.53 37.81 2.02
C GLU A 144 6.56 37.50 3.52
N LEU A 145 5.61 36.70 4.01
CA LEU A 145 5.56 36.29 5.42
C LEU A 145 6.81 35.51 5.83
N LEU A 146 7.26 34.57 4.99
CA LEU A 146 8.48 33.81 5.23
C LEU A 146 9.71 34.73 5.26
N GLY A 147 9.80 35.70 4.35
CA GLY A 147 10.85 36.73 4.33
C GLY A 147 10.87 37.62 5.57
N ALA A 148 9.71 37.85 6.18
CA ALA A 148 9.57 38.57 7.46
C ALA A 148 9.89 37.69 8.68
N GLY A 149 10.26 36.42 8.50
CA GLY A 149 10.57 35.49 9.59
C GLY A 149 9.37 34.79 10.22
N HIS A 150 8.19 34.86 9.59
CA HIS A 150 6.99 34.19 10.06
C HIS A 150 6.81 32.82 9.41
N ASP A 151 6.38 31.84 10.19
CA ASP A 151 5.97 30.54 9.67
C ASP A 151 4.56 30.58 9.09
N VAL A 152 4.33 29.76 8.07
CA VAL A 152 3.03 29.58 7.40
C VAL A 152 2.70 28.09 7.39
N ALA A 153 1.46 27.73 7.76
CA ALA A 153 0.99 26.35 7.63
C ALA A 153 0.21 26.16 6.33
N LEU A 154 0.38 25.02 5.69
CA LEU A 154 -0.50 24.53 4.61
C LEU A 154 -1.24 23.29 5.11
N VAL A 155 -2.57 23.29 4.96
CA VAL A 155 -3.46 22.16 5.27
C VAL A 155 -4.40 21.90 4.10
N THR A 156 -4.85 20.66 3.96
CA THR A 156 -5.94 20.27 3.04
C THR A 156 -7.14 19.77 3.82
N ASP A 157 -8.25 19.56 3.14
CA ASP A 157 -9.51 19.17 3.78
C ASP A 157 -9.42 17.86 4.58
N ALA A 158 -8.55 16.95 4.16
CA ALA A 158 -8.26 15.69 4.82
C ALA A 158 -6.91 15.13 4.38
N GLY A 159 -6.13 14.58 5.32
CA GLY A 159 -4.91 13.86 5.00
C GLY A 159 -3.70 14.77 4.82
N THR A 160 -2.78 14.38 3.93
CA THR A 160 -1.47 15.02 3.78
C THR A 160 -1.47 15.98 2.59
N PRO A 161 -1.22 17.29 2.80
CA PRO A 161 -1.18 18.27 1.72
C PRO A 161 -0.22 17.89 0.59
N GLY A 162 -0.61 18.19 -0.65
CA GLY A 162 0.16 17.88 -1.85
C GLY A 162 0.06 16.43 -2.36
N ILE A 163 -0.75 15.57 -1.73
CA ILE A 163 -1.01 14.20 -2.21
C ILE A 163 -2.48 14.09 -2.63
N SER A 164 -2.73 14.11 -3.93
CA SER A 164 -4.08 14.18 -4.53
C SER A 164 -4.90 15.41 -4.12
N ASP A 165 -4.24 16.40 -3.52
CA ASP A 165 -4.79 17.66 -3.02
C ASP A 165 -3.87 18.83 -3.47
N PRO A 166 -4.33 20.10 -3.38
CA PRO A 166 -3.48 21.27 -3.60
C PRO A 166 -2.26 21.33 -2.68
N GLY A 167 -1.21 22.04 -3.11
CA GLY A 167 -0.02 22.29 -2.28
C GLY A 167 1.31 22.19 -3.02
N GLU A 168 1.36 21.43 -4.13
CA GLU A 168 2.59 21.23 -4.89
C GLU A 168 3.15 22.54 -5.44
N ARG A 169 2.30 23.43 -5.98
CA ARG A 169 2.76 24.67 -6.61
C ARG A 169 3.29 25.65 -5.57
N LEU A 170 2.66 25.73 -4.41
CA LEU A 170 3.10 26.56 -3.30
C LEU A 170 4.42 26.06 -2.73
N VAL A 171 4.54 24.74 -2.51
CA VAL A 171 5.80 24.11 -2.09
C VAL A 171 6.92 24.42 -3.06
N ARG A 172 6.68 24.22 -4.36
CA ARG A 172 7.65 24.54 -5.41
C ARG A 172 8.08 26.00 -5.34
N ALA A 173 7.12 26.92 -5.29
CA ALA A 173 7.42 28.36 -5.26
C ALA A 173 8.22 28.78 -4.01
N VAL A 174 7.94 28.19 -2.85
CA VAL A 174 8.69 28.45 -1.61
C VAL A 174 10.12 27.92 -1.69
N VAL A 175 10.31 26.72 -2.26
CA VAL A 175 11.64 26.15 -2.53
C VAL A 175 12.42 27.03 -3.51
N ASP A 176 11.79 27.46 -4.61
CA ASP A 176 12.43 28.29 -5.63
C ASP A 176 12.81 29.67 -5.07
N ALA A 177 12.06 30.18 -4.08
CA ALA A 177 12.38 31.40 -3.35
C ALA A 177 13.48 31.22 -2.27
N GLY A 178 13.99 30.01 -2.06
CA GLY A 178 15.08 29.71 -1.13
C GLY A 178 14.67 29.59 0.34
N PHE A 179 13.37 29.48 0.62
CA PHE A 179 12.85 29.31 1.99
C PHE A 179 12.75 27.83 2.39
N ALA A 180 12.68 27.59 3.70
CA ALA A 180 12.55 26.25 4.25
C ALA A 180 11.13 25.71 4.06
N VAL A 181 11.05 24.42 3.71
CA VAL A 181 9.80 23.64 3.73
C VAL A 181 9.96 22.47 4.69
N SER A 182 8.95 22.25 5.53
CA SER A 182 8.90 21.16 6.51
C SER A 182 7.50 20.55 6.53
N ALA A 183 7.35 19.42 7.22
CA ALA A 183 6.07 18.77 7.38
C ALA A 183 5.88 18.23 8.81
N VAL A 184 4.63 18.26 9.27
CA VAL A 184 4.18 17.50 10.45
C VAL A 184 3.61 16.17 9.94
N PRO A 185 4.18 15.02 10.34
CA PRO A 185 3.63 13.73 9.96
C PRO A 185 2.23 13.56 10.54
N GLY A 186 1.36 12.84 9.83
CA GLY A 186 0.00 12.61 10.28
C GLY A 186 -0.79 11.68 9.37
N PRO A 187 -2.13 11.72 9.44
CA PRO A 187 -2.99 10.77 8.74
C PRO A 187 -2.79 10.78 7.22
N ALA A 188 -2.72 9.59 6.64
CA ALA A 188 -2.67 9.37 5.20
C ALA A 188 -3.48 8.11 4.85
N ALA A 189 -4.60 8.29 4.16
CA ALA A 189 -5.54 7.21 3.86
C ALA A 189 -4.88 6.08 3.06
N LEU A 190 -4.04 6.41 2.08
CA LEU A 190 -3.30 5.42 1.26
C LEU A 190 -2.41 4.49 2.11
N VAL A 191 -1.73 5.03 3.13
CA VAL A 191 -0.81 4.27 3.97
C VAL A 191 -1.59 3.37 4.92
N MET A 192 -2.64 3.93 5.54
CA MET A 192 -3.51 3.15 6.42
C MET A 192 -4.16 1.99 5.65
N ALA A 193 -4.77 2.27 4.50
CA ALA A 193 -5.38 1.26 3.63
C ALA A 193 -4.39 0.16 3.24
N LEU A 194 -3.18 0.53 2.82
CA LEU A 194 -2.13 -0.42 2.45
C LEU A 194 -1.78 -1.35 3.62
N VAL A 195 -1.55 -0.79 4.81
CA VAL A 195 -1.16 -1.56 6.00
C VAL A 195 -2.28 -2.51 6.44
N VAL A 196 -3.54 -2.07 6.41
CA VAL A 196 -4.67 -2.92 6.81
C VAL A 196 -5.12 -3.87 5.70
N SER A 197 -4.71 -3.68 4.44
CA SER A 197 -5.14 -4.52 3.31
C SER A 197 -4.76 -5.99 3.46
N GLY A 198 -3.63 -6.29 4.09
CA GLY A 198 -3.04 -7.63 4.12
C GLY A 198 -2.31 -8.04 2.82
N LEU A 199 -2.10 -7.09 1.90
CA LEU A 199 -1.30 -7.28 0.68
C LEU A 199 0.19 -6.91 0.92
N ASP A 200 1.05 -7.21 -0.05
CA ASP A 200 2.48 -6.93 0.07
C ASP A 200 2.73 -5.41 0.21
N THR A 201 3.44 -5.03 1.26
CA THR A 201 3.79 -3.63 1.58
C THR A 201 5.25 -3.32 1.30
N THR A 202 6.04 -4.29 0.81
CA THR A 202 7.48 -4.14 0.56
C THR A 202 7.76 -3.04 -0.46
N ARG A 203 6.98 -3.01 -1.54
CA ARG A 203 7.01 -1.98 -2.58
C ARG A 203 5.59 -1.78 -3.09
N PHE A 204 5.20 -0.52 -3.23
CA PHE A 204 3.89 -0.16 -3.76
C PHE A 204 4.01 1.05 -4.67
N VAL A 205 2.94 1.29 -5.45
CA VAL A 205 2.72 2.52 -6.20
C VAL A 205 1.41 3.13 -5.75
N PHE A 206 1.40 4.45 -5.68
CA PHE A 206 0.19 5.23 -5.46
C PHE A 206 -0.20 5.90 -6.77
N GLU A 207 -1.40 5.61 -7.25
CA GLU A 207 -1.92 6.04 -8.54
C GLU A 207 -2.91 7.20 -8.43
N GLY A 208 -3.22 7.65 -7.20
CA GLY A 208 -4.24 8.67 -6.98
C GLY A 208 -5.59 8.22 -7.51
N PHE A 209 -6.27 9.11 -8.25
CA PHE A 209 -7.54 8.82 -8.90
C PHE A 209 -7.32 8.49 -10.38
N LEU A 210 -7.93 7.40 -10.87
CA LEU A 210 -7.94 7.15 -12.31
C LEU A 210 -8.72 8.25 -13.06
N PRO A 211 -8.32 8.58 -14.31
CA PRO A 211 -9.07 9.48 -15.16
C PRO A 211 -10.52 9.04 -15.32
N ARG A 212 -11.43 10.01 -15.48
CA ARG A 212 -12.88 9.75 -15.49
C ARG A 212 -13.30 8.91 -16.69
N SER A 213 -12.67 9.06 -17.85
CA SER A 213 -13.02 8.36 -19.09
C SER A 213 -11.93 8.57 -20.15
N GLY A 214 -12.12 8.00 -21.35
CA GLY A 214 -11.27 8.26 -22.51
C GLY A 214 -9.99 7.44 -22.54
N GLY A 215 -9.16 7.72 -23.55
CA GLY A 215 -7.91 6.97 -23.80
C GLY A 215 -6.89 7.06 -22.67
N GLU A 216 -6.87 8.17 -21.93
CA GLU A 216 -6.01 8.31 -20.75
C GLU A 216 -6.38 7.28 -19.68
N ARG A 217 -7.67 7.09 -19.39
CA ARG A 217 -8.12 6.05 -18.45
C ARG A 217 -7.69 4.66 -18.91
N THR A 218 -7.87 4.36 -20.20
CA THR A 218 -7.47 3.07 -20.78
C THR A 218 -5.97 2.83 -20.64
N SER A 219 -5.14 3.85 -20.92
CA SER A 219 -3.68 3.76 -20.75
C SER A 219 -3.30 3.49 -19.30
N ARG A 220 -3.88 4.24 -18.35
CA ARG A 220 -3.60 4.09 -16.91
C ARG A 220 -4.03 2.71 -16.39
N LEU A 221 -5.17 2.19 -16.85
CA LEU A 221 -5.59 0.83 -16.51
C LEU A 221 -4.63 -0.23 -17.04
N ALA A 222 -4.09 -0.05 -18.25
CA ALA A 222 -3.08 -0.96 -18.80
C ALA A 222 -1.77 -0.94 -18.00
N GLU A 223 -1.33 0.25 -17.56
CA GLU A 223 -0.18 0.40 -16.64
C GLU A 223 -0.43 -0.34 -15.32
N VAL A 224 -1.61 -0.14 -14.71
CA VAL A 224 -2.00 -0.83 -13.47
C VAL A 224 -2.06 -2.35 -13.64
N ALA A 225 -2.57 -2.84 -14.78
CA ALA A 225 -2.65 -4.28 -15.05
C ALA A 225 -1.27 -4.95 -15.09
N ALA A 226 -0.27 -4.26 -15.64
CA ALA A 226 1.11 -4.73 -15.78
C ALA A 226 1.97 -4.52 -14.52
N GLU A 227 1.56 -3.63 -13.60
CA GLU A 227 2.33 -3.30 -12.41
C GLU A 227 2.47 -4.50 -11.46
N ARG A 228 3.70 -4.80 -11.05
CA ARG A 228 4.04 -5.96 -10.20
C ARG A 228 4.06 -5.66 -8.71
N ARG A 229 4.10 -4.38 -8.34
CA ARG A 229 3.98 -3.89 -6.97
C ARG A 229 2.51 -3.78 -6.57
N THR A 230 2.24 -3.71 -5.28
CA THR A 230 0.89 -3.37 -4.81
C THR A 230 0.52 -1.98 -5.31
N VAL A 231 -0.71 -1.82 -5.82
CA VAL A 231 -1.21 -0.56 -6.34
C VAL A 231 -2.24 0.00 -5.38
N VAL A 232 -2.13 1.28 -5.01
CA VAL A 232 -3.09 1.97 -4.16
C VAL A 232 -3.77 3.08 -4.96
N LEU A 233 -5.10 3.09 -4.97
CA LEU A 233 -5.94 4.03 -5.70
C LEU A 233 -6.94 4.68 -4.74
N TYR A 234 -7.25 5.94 -4.95
CA TYR A 234 -8.43 6.58 -4.38
C TYR A 234 -9.60 6.49 -5.34
N GLU A 235 -10.81 6.31 -4.80
CA GLU A 235 -12.01 6.30 -5.63
C GLU A 235 -13.24 6.85 -4.93
N ALA A 236 -14.07 7.56 -5.71
CA ALA A 236 -15.33 8.11 -5.26
C ALA A 236 -16.42 7.02 -5.25
N PRO A 237 -17.44 7.11 -4.38
CA PRO A 237 -18.45 6.05 -4.23
C PRO A 237 -19.27 5.84 -5.51
N HIS A 238 -19.57 6.92 -6.23
CA HIS A 238 -20.32 6.87 -7.48
C HIS A 238 -19.48 6.34 -8.67
N ARG A 239 -18.19 6.06 -8.46
CA ARG A 239 -17.26 5.55 -9.49
C ARG A 239 -16.72 4.16 -9.19
N VAL A 240 -16.71 3.74 -7.92
CA VAL A 240 -16.03 2.52 -7.47
C VAL A 240 -16.51 1.27 -8.20
N VAL A 241 -17.82 1.12 -8.45
CA VAL A 241 -18.38 -0.02 -9.20
C VAL A 241 -17.74 -0.14 -10.57
N ARG A 242 -17.71 0.96 -11.33
CA ARG A 242 -17.10 1.00 -12.65
C ARG A 242 -15.59 0.76 -12.59
N THR A 243 -14.90 1.36 -11.62
CA THR A 243 -13.45 1.17 -11.49
C THR A 243 -13.09 -0.27 -11.15
N VAL A 244 -13.84 -0.95 -10.27
CA VAL A 244 -13.64 -2.37 -9.99
C VAL A 244 -13.94 -3.24 -11.20
N ALA A 245 -15.00 -2.94 -11.97
CA ALA A 245 -15.28 -3.63 -13.23
C ALA A 245 -14.15 -3.47 -14.25
N ASP A 246 -13.68 -2.23 -14.48
CA ASP A 246 -12.57 -1.95 -15.39
C ASP A 246 -11.28 -2.68 -14.96
N LEU A 247 -10.98 -2.69 -13.66
CA LEU A 247 -9.84 -3.42 -13.10
C LEU A 247 -10.00 -4.93 -13.28
N ARG A 248 -11.21 -5.47 -13.05
CA ARG A 248 -11.51 -6.91 -13.23
C ARG A 248 -11.24 -7.34 -14.66
N ASP A 249 -11.72 -6.56 -15.62
CA ASP A 249 -11.60 -6.88 -17.04
C ASP A 249 -10.15 -6.77 -17.55
N THR A 250 -9.35 -5.86 -16.98
CA THR A 250 -7.97 -5.61 -17.40
C THR A 250 -6.92 -6.42 -16.62
N CYS A 251 -7.09 -6.60 -15.31
CA CYS A 251 -6.14 -7.25 -14.42
C CYS A 251 -6.43 -8.75 -14.22
N GLY A 252 -7.60 -9.21 -14.66
CA GLY A 252 -8.12 -10.56 -14.47
C GLY A 252 -8.96 -10.70 -13.19
N PRO A 253 -9.98 -11.58 -13.20
CA PRO A 253 -10.96 -11.71 -12.12
C PRO A 253 -10.35 -12.16 -10.79
N ASP A 254 -9.29 -12.97 -10.84
CA ASP A 254 -8.65 -13.57 -9.66
C ASP A 254 -7.67 -12.63 -8.94
N ARG A 255 -7.43 -11.41 -9.48
CA ARG A 255 -6.49 -10.49 -8.84
C ARG A 255 -7.00 -10.11 -7.46
N ARG A 256 -6.14 -10.28 -6.45
CA ARG A 256 -6.47 -9.96 -5.05
C ARG A 256 -6.61 -8.46 -4.87
N VAL A 257 -7.64 -8.05 -4.12
CA VAL A 257 -7.94 -6.65 -3.84
C VAL A 257 -8.47 -6.49 -2.42
N ALA A 258 -8.23 -5.32 -1.83
CA ALA A 258 -8.89 -4.85 -0.63
C ALA A 258 -9.60 -3.51 -0.92
N LEU A 259 -10.84 -3.38 -0.46
CA LEU A 259 -11.61 -2.15 -0.52
C LEU A 259 -11.72 -1.58 0.90
N ALA A 260 -10.99 -0.50 1.16
CA ALA A 260 -11.04 0.21 2.44
C ALA A 260 -11.99 1.40 2.29
N ARG A 261 -13.10 1.36 3.03
CA ARG A 261 -14.17 2.34 2.98
C ARG A 261 -14.22 3.12 4.28
N GLU A 262 -14.40 4.43 4.18
CA GLU A 262 -14.68 5.30 5.34
C GLU A 262 -13.67 5.14 6.47
N LEU A 263 -12.37 5.04 6.13
CA LEU A 263 -11.28 4.88 7.09
C LEU A 263 -11.34 5.96 8.19
N THR A 264 -11.17 5.53 9.43
CA THR A 264 -11.28 6.30 10.68
C THR A 264 -12.69 6.80 11.04
N LYS A 265 -13.70 6.62 10.18
CA LYS A 265 -15.07 7.10 10.41
C LYS A 265 -15.93 6.01 11.06
N LEU A 266 -17.17 6.37 11.42
CA LEU A 266 -18.11 5.48 12.11
C LEU A 266 -18.41 4.17 11.35
N HIS A 267 -18.38 4.21 10.02
CA HIS A 267 -18.70 3.07 9.14
C HIS A 267 -17.46 2.51 8.44
N GLU A 268 -16.30 2.60 9.09
CA GLU A 268 -15.04 2.01 8.62
C GLU A 268 -15.24 0.52 8.28
N GLU A 269 -14.81 0.16 7.07
CA GLU A 269 -14.89 -1.22 6.58
C GLU A 269 -13.67 -1.53 5.70
N VAL A 270 -13.09 -2.72 5.87
CA VAL A 270 -12.04 -3.23 4.98
C VAL A 270 -12.47 -4.59 4.46
N TRP A 271 -13.01 -4.59 3.24
CA TRP A 271 -13.37 -5.80 2.52
C TRP A 271 -12.16 -6.35 1.76
N ARG A 272 -12.05 -7.68 1.62
CA ARG A 272 -10.92 -8.35 0.93
C ARG A 272 -11.43 -9.56 0.14
N GLY A 273 -10.86 -9.76 -1.05
CA GLY A 273 -11.20 -10.89 -1.91
C GLY A 273 -10.47 -10.82 -3.25
N THR A 274 -11.08 -11.37 -4.28
CA THR A 274 -10.71 -11.18 -5.69
C THR A 274 -11.47 -10.00 -6.31
N LEU A 275 -11.09 -9.57 -7.52
CA LEU A 275 -11.82 -8.53 -8.25
C LEU A 275 -13.23 -8.97 -8.66
N ASP A 276 -13.43 -10.25 -8.95
CA ASP A 276 -14.76 -10.79 -9.24
C ASP A 276 -15.67 -10.75 -8.00
N GLU A 277 -15.16 -11.18 -6.85
CA GLU A 277 -15.87 -11.09 -5.57
C GLU A 277 -16.14 -9.63 -5.16
N ALA A 278 -15.22 -8.71 -5.48
CA ALA A 278 -15.36 -7.28 -5.19
C ALA A 278 -16.50 -6.66 -6.01
N ALA A 279 -16.60 -7.02 -7.30
CA ALA A 279 -17.69 -6.58 -8.16
C ALA A 279 -19.05 -7.06 -7.59
N ALA A 280 -19.15 -8.34 -7.24
CA ALA A 280 -20.35 -8.90 -6.64
C ALA A 280 -20.73 -8.23 -5.29
N HIS A 281 -19.74 -7.91 -4.45
CA HIS A 281 -19.95 -7.21 -3.19
C HIS A 281 -20.52 -5.81 -3.39
N LEU A 282 -19.98 -5.05 -4.36
CA LEU A 282 -20.42 -3.69 -4.68
C LEU A 282 -21.79 -3.64 -5.39
N ASP A 283 -22.16 -4.69 -6.12
CA ASP A 283 -23.50 -4.82 -6.70
C ASP A 283 -24.56 -5.12 -5.63
N ALA A 284 -24.21 -5.89 -4.59
CA ALA A 284 -25.11 -6.24 -3.50
C ALA A 284 -25.32 -5.09 -2.49
N THR A 285 -24.36 -4.16 -2.39
CA THR A 285 -24.36 -3.09 -1.39
C THR A 285 -24.10 -1.74 -2.06
N GLU A 286 -25.08 -0.83 -2.00
CA GLU A 286 -24.93 0.52 -2.56
C GLU A 286 -23.66 1.20 -2.01
N PRO A 287 -22.69 1.57 -2.86
CA PRO A 287 -21.45 2.17 -2.40
C PRO A 287 -21.68 3.57 -1.83
N ARG A 288 -21.16 3.81 -0.63
CA ARG A 288 -21.23 5.10 0.07
C ARG A 288 -19.87 5.48 0.64
N GLY A 289 -19.67 6.77 0.88
CA GLY A 289 -18.44 7.28 1.48
C GLY A 289 -17.23 7.21 0.55
N GLU A 290 -16.05 7.39 1.11
CA GLU A 290 -14.78 7.41 0.36
C GLU A 290 -14.11 6.03 0.37
N TYR A 291 -13.50 5.66 -0.76
CA TYR A 291 -12.80 4.38 -0.92
C TYR A 291 -11.31 4.57 -1.20
N VAL A 292 -10.51 3.69 -0.61
CA VAL A 292 -9.16 3.37 -1.05
C VAL A 292 -9.16 1.92 -1.54
N ILE A 293 -8.76 1.72 -2.78
CA ILE A 293 -8.61 0.40 -3.40
C ILE A 293 -7.14 0.01 -3.31
N VAL A 294 -6.85 -1.14 -2.69
CA VAL A 294 -5.50 -1.70 -2.64
C VAL A 294 -5.50 -2.99 -3.46
N LEU A 295 -4.83 -2.95 -4.60
CA LEU A 295 -4.78 -4.03 -5.58
C LEU A 295 -3.43 -4.74 -5.50
N ALA A 296 -3.45 -6.07 -5.49
CA ALA A 296 -2.22 -6.85 -5.55
C ALA A 296 -1.49 -6.63 -6.87
N GLY A 297 -0.16 -6.68 -6.82
CA GLY A 297 0.67 -6.62 -8.01
C GLY A 297 0.43 -7.81 -8.96
N ALA A 298 0.81 -7.61 -10.22
CA ALA A 298 0.72 -8.61 -11.26
C ALA A 298 1.60 -9.80 -10.92
N ALA A 299 1.03 -10.99 -11.11
CA ALA A 299 1.81 -12.21 -11.03
C ALA A 299 3.01 -12.08 -11.96
N ARG A 300 4.19 -12.49 -11.47
CA ARG A 300 5.35 -12.61 -12.33
C ARG A 300 5.00 -13.67 -13.38
N VAL A 301 4.79 -13.25 -14.61
CA VAL A 301 4.84 -14.16 -15.75
C VAL A 301 6.29 -14.62 -15.82
N VAL A 302 6.58 -15.74 -15.17
CA VAL A 302 7.72 -16.55 -15.57
C VAL A 302 7.29 -17.04 -16.94
N ALA A 303 7.92 -16.53 -18.01
CA ALA A 303 7.75 -17.12 -19.31
C ALA A 303 8.14 -18.60 -19.14
N THR A 304 7.13 -19.46 -19.05
CA THR A 304 7.34 -20.89 -19.16
C THR A 304 7.54 -21.10 -20.64
N THR A 305 8.76 -20.84 -21.13
CA THR A 305 9.18 -21.40 -22.40
C THR A 305 8.92 -22.89 -22.28
N ASP A 306 8.05 -23.40 -23.15
CA ASP A 306 7.63 -24.79 -23.13
C ASP A 306 8.85 -25.71 -23.27
N ASP A 307 8.83 -26.86 -22.61
CA ASP A 307 9.91 -27.85 -22.72
C ASP A 307 10.14 -28.25 -24.18
N ASP A 308 9.08 -28.30 -24.99
CA ASP A 308 9.19 -28.62 -26.42
C ASP A 308 9.85 -27.50 -27.23
N ALA A 309 9.61 -26.23 -26.89
CA ALA A 309 10.33 -25.10 -27.48
C ALA A 309 11.81 -25.09 -27.08
N ILE A 310 12.13 -25.44 -25.83
CA ILE A 310 13.51 -25.60 -25.36
C ILE A 310 14.18 -26.77 -26.08
N ARG A 311 13.48 -27.90 -26.26
CA ARG A 311 13.99 -29.07 -27.00
C ARG A 311 14.21 -28.77 -28.48
N ALA A 312 13.34 -27.99 -29.11
CA ALA A 312 13.50 -27.58 -30.50
C ALA A 312 14.78 -26.75 -30.68
N ALA A 313 14.96 -25.70 -29.89
CA ALA A 313 16.16 -24.87 -29.93
C ALA A 313 17.45 -25.66 -29.62
N LEU A 314 17.38 -26.62 -28.67
CA LEU A 314 18.51 -27.52 -28.41
C LEU A 314 18.84 -28.43 -29.59
N ARG A 315 17.86 -28.88 -30.38
CA ARG A 315 18.11 -29.69 -31.58
C ARG A 315 18.75 -28.83 -32.67
N ASP A 316 18.25 -27.63 -32.90
CA ASP A 316 18.77 -26.72 -33.92
C ASP A 316 20.26 -26.40 -33.68
N GLU A 317 20.63 -26.11 -32.43
CA GLU A 317 22.04 -25.86 -32.04
C GLU A 317 22.93 -27.11 -32.22
N LEU A 318 22.42 -28.30 -31.88
CA LEU A 318 23.16 -29.55 -32.04
C LEU A 318 23.32 -29.94 -33.52
N GLU A 319 22.30 -29.70 -34.35
CA GLU A 319 22.34 -29.91 -35.80
C GLU A 319 23.28 -28.92 -36.49
N ALA A 320 23.39 -27.69 -35.97
CA ALA A 320 24.39 -26.70 -36.39
C ALA A 320 25.83 -27.07 -35.98
N GLY A 321 26.03 -28.18 -35.26
CA GLY A 321 27.34 -28.70 -34.88
C GLY A 321 27.87 -28.19 -33.53
N ALA A 322 27.06 -27.47 -32.75
CA ALA A 322 27.46 -27.04 -31.42
C ALA A 322 27.65 -28.24 -30.48
N THR A 323 28.60 -28.13 -29.55
CA THR A 323 28.69 -29.13 -28.49
C THR A 323 27.48 -29.04 -27.58
N ARG A 324 27.09 -30.13 -26.92
CA ARG A 324 25.95 -30.12 -25.98
C ARG A 324 26.10 -29.08 -24.86
N ARG A 325 27.34 -28.78 -24.46
CA ARG A 325 27.64 -27.74 -23.47
C ARG A 325 27.33 -26.35 -24.01
N ASP A 326 27.68 -26.10 -25.27
CA ASP A 326 27.51 -24.82 -25.94
C ASP A 326 26.03 -24.61 -26.31
N ALA A 327 25.37 -25.63 -26.85
CA ALA A 327 23.92 -25.62 -27.10
C ALA A 327 23.11 -25.28 -25.82
N VAL A 328 23.47 -25.89 -24.67
CA VAL A 328 22.83 -25.54 -23.39
C VAL A 328 23.09 -24.08 -23.00
N ALA A 329 24.29 -23.55 -23.25
CA ALA A 329 24.62 -22.16 -22.95
C ALA A 329 23.86 -21.18 -23.84
N THR A 330 23.85 -21.42 -25.16
CA THR A 330 23.12 -20.61 -26.16
C THR A 330 21.63 -20.59 -25.85
N VAL A 331 20.99 -21.75 -25.73
CA VAL A 331 19.54 -21.86 -25.49
C VAL A 331 19.13 -21.26 -24.13
N THR A 332 19.97 -21.39 -23.09
CA THR A 332 19.74 -20.73 -21.80
C THR A 332 19.72 -19.21 -21.94
N ALA A 333 20.68 -18.65 -22.70
CA ALA A 333 20.81 -17.21 -22.90
C ALA A 333 19.69 -16.65 -23.77
N GLU A 334 19.33 -17.34 -24.85
CA GLU A 334 18.31 -16.90 -25.80
C GLU A 334 16.89 -17.00 -25.24
N LEU A 335 16.56 -18.11 -24.56
CA LEU A 335 15.20 -18.35 -24.08
C LEU A 335 14.97 -17.88 -22.64
N GLY A 336 16.00 -17.37 -21.96
CA GLY A 336 15.89 -16.82 -20.60
C GLY A 336 15.45 -17.83 -19.53
N VAL A 337 15.68 -19.12 -19.78
CA VAL A 337 15.26 -20.25 -18.92
C VAL A 337 16.37 -20.68 -17.97
N ALA A 338 16.02 -21.37 -16.88
CA ALA A 338 17.02 -21.85 -15.93
C ALA A 338 17.96 -22.89 -16.56
N ARG A 339 19.29 -22.65 -16.48
CA ARG A 339 20.32 -23.53 -17.08
C ARG A 339 20.16 -25.01 -16.71
N ARG A 340 19.77 -25.31 -15.47
CA ARG A 340 19.53 -26.68 -14.99
C ARG A 340 18.42 -27.37 -15.80
N ARG A 341 17.30 -26.68 -16.04
CA ARG A 341 16.16 -27.19 -16.84
C ARG A 341 16.59 -27.51 -18.28
N VAL A 342 17.34 -26.60 -18.91
CA VAL A 342 17.87 -26.82 -20.27
C VAL A 342 18.83 -28.01 -20.31
N TYR A 343 19.71 -28.13 -19.32
CA TYR A 343 20.66 -29.24 -19.23
C TYR A 343 19.97 -30.60 -19.06
N ASP A 344 18.94 -30.68 -18.21
CA ASP A 344 18.17 -31.91 -17.98
C ASP A 344 17.47 -32.35 -19.27
N LEU A 345 16.86 -31.40 -20.01
CA LEU A 345 16.25 -31.66 -21.32
C LEU A 345 17.27 -32.05 -22.38
N ALA A 346 18.44 -31.39 -22.40
CA ALA A 346 19.51 -31.72 -23.34
C ALA A 346 20.02 -33.14 -23.13
N THR A 347 20.11 -33.61 -21.87
CA THR A 347 20.60 -34.96 -21.55
C THR A 347 19.61 -36.06 -21.96
N ALA A 348 18.32 -35.74 -21.98
CA ALA A 348 17.26 -36.64 -22.44
C ALA A 348 17.17 -36.78 -23.99
N LEU A 349 17.88 -35.94 -24.76
CA LEU A 349 17.92 -36.05 -26.22
C LEU A 349 18.77 -37.26 -26.68
N PRO A 350 18.33 -38.02 -27.70
CA PRO A 350 19.12 -39.10 -28.28
C PRO A 350 20.50 -38.59 -28.71
N ARG A 351 21.56 -39.38 -28.49
CA ARG A 351 22.87 -39.05 -29.06
C ARG A 351 22.80 -39.21 -30.59
N PRO A 352 23.38 -38.28 -31.38
CA PRO A 352 23.48 -38.46 -32.81
C PRO A 352 24.23 -39.77 -33.09
N THR A 353 23.65 -40.63 -33.93
CA THR A 353 24.23 -41.91 -34.31
C THR A 353 25.43 -41.69 -35.21
N THR A 354 26.64 -41.74 -34.65
CA THR A 354 27.87 -41.92 -35.42
C THR A 354 27.92 -43.37 -35.93
N GLY A 355 28.06 -43.57 -37.24
CA GLY A 355 28.39 -44.87 -37.83
C GLY A 355 29.43 -44.72 -38.95
N PRO A 356 30.01 -45.81 -39.48
CA PRO A 356 30.45 -47.04 -38.82
C PRO A 356 31.99 -47.21 -38.82
N ASP A 357 32.45 -48.07 -37.91
CA ASP A 357 33.71 -48.83 -37.82
C ASP A 357 34.83 -48.63 -38.87
N ARG A 358 36.04 -48.39 -38.36
CA ARG A 358 37.30 -48.78 -39.03
C ARG A 358 38.34 -49.25 -37.99
N PRO A 359 39.22 -50.20 -38.39
CA PRO A 359 39.54 -51.36 -37.58
C PRO A 359 40.76 -51.20 -36.68
N ASP A 360 40.78 -52.07 -35.67
CA ASP A 360 41.87 -52.35 -34.72
C ASP A 360 43.27 -52.41 -35.33
N ARG A 361 44.24 -51.91 -34.56
CA ARG A 361 45.43 -52.64 -34.04
C ARG A 361 46.55 -51.66 -33.60
N PRO A 362 47.53 -52.10 -32.79
CA PRO A 362 47.43 -52.99 -31.63
C PRO A 362 48.23 -52.50 -30.40
N ASP A 363 47.93 -53.15 -29.28
CA ASP A 363 48.63 -53.31 -28.00
C ASP A 363 50.09 -52.83 -27.85
N SER A 364 50.37 -52.17 -26.71
CA SER A 364 51.04 -52.87 -25.59
C SER A 364 51.03 -52.04 -24.29
N PRO A 365 50.70 -52.67 -23.14
CA PRO A 365 50.72 -52.06 -21.82
C PRO A 365 51.96 -52.48 -20.98
N GLY A 366 52.33 -51.65 -20.01
CA GLY A 366 53.27 -51.98 -18.92
C GLY A 366 53.97 -50.71 -18.44
N SER A 367 53.98 -50.31 -17.17
CA SER A 367 53.64 -50.96 -15.91
C SER A 367 53.32 -49.88 -14.85
N PRO A 368 52.65 -50.23 -13.74
CA PRO A 368 52.43 -49.34 -12.60
C PRO A 368 53.57 -49.44 -11.58
N GLY A 369 53.81 -48.37 -10.81
CA GLY A 369 54.67 -48.46 -9.62
C GLY A 369 55.16 -47.11 -9.09
N SER A 370 54.40 -46.50 -8.17
CA SER A 370 54.96 -45.74 -7.04
C SER A 370 55.47 -46.75 -5.98
N PRO A 371 56.13 -46.36 -4.87
CA PRO A 371 56.58 -45.03 -4.41
C PRO A 371 58.05 -45.05 -3.90
N ASP A 372 58.61 -43.89 -3.53
CA ASP A 372 59.41 -43.74 -2.30
C ASP A 372 59.83 -42.27 -2.08
N SER A 373 59.46 -41.75 -0.91
CA SER A 373 60.13 -40.65 -0.19
C SER A 373 61.44 -41.19 0.44
N PRO A 374 62.32 -40.43 1.12
CA PRO A 374 62.25 -39.02 1.55
C PRO A 374 63.56 -38.21 1.34
N ASP A 375 63.51 -36.89 1.50
CA ASP A 375 64.44 -36.14 2.36
C ASP A 375 64.09 -34.65 2.40
N SER A 376 63.93 -34.15 3.62
CA SER A 376 64.01 -32.73 4.04
C SER A 376 65.50 -32.31 4.05
N PRO A 377 65.93 -31.02 4.23
CA PRO A 377 65.23 -29.96 4.99
C PRO A 377 65.45 -28.50 4.52
N ASP A 378 64.86 -27.59 5.32
CA ASP A 378 65.23 -26.19 5.59
C ASP A 378 65.10 -25.11 4.49
N MET A 379 64.16 -24.18 4.69
CA MET A 379 64.48 -22.82 5.15
C MET A 379 63.21 -21.95 5.24
N ASP A 380 62.89 -21.52 6.46
CA ASP A 380 62.81 -20.12 6.88
C ASP A 380 62.17 -19.05 5.96
N ASP A 381 61.08 -18.49 6.49
CA ASP A 381 60.96 -17.08 6.88
C ASP A 381 60.09 -16.09 6.06
N HIS A 382 59.35 -15.29 6.84
CA HIS A 382 58.57 -14.08 6.56
C HIS A 382 57.29 -14.24 5.69
N GLY A 383 56.11 -13.72 6.04
CA GLY A 383 55.73 -12.73 7.04
C GLY A 383 54.58 -11.89 6.49
N ARG A 384 53.51 -11.75 7.30
CA ARG A 384 52.32 -10.88 7.19
C ARG A 384 51.17 -11.28 6.27
#